data_AF-A0A2G6JKU0-F1
#
_entry.id   AF-A0A2G6JKU0-F1
#
_cell.length_a   1.000
_cell.length_b   1.000
_cell.length_c   1.000
_cell.angle_alpha   90.00
_cell.angle_beta   90.00
_cell.angle_gamma   90.00
#
_symmetry.space_group_name_H-M   'P 1'
#
loop_
_entity.id
_entity.type
_entity.pdbx_description
1 polymer ?
#
loop_
_entity_poly.entity_id
_entity_poly.type
_entity_poly.pdbx_seq_one_letter_code
_entity_poly.pdbx_strand_id
1 'polypeptide(L)'
;MLCGCTATIGNPSSSGSNPSVSPYLSSALSKGGPQRIDVALGQPILVENLSGLRQFAGKDINFNDFSGLLGYSTEVGYVMVISGIVATDALDAQAGEILLIPAYGTQPSVERYDAQYFADSKYAEKVSGLKRLSQALDEVVAKQRSGIFWGRLRRTAFNVTAPGSADHELARRSVVGSDIVHDIRFSGISDADQIEEVTVEKFRQAMVAGDEKVVAALLSPAVFGETDIRGGASKAREMLAEHIINKENWKTVLANGRFQRTQVPNVWSMKTSHGRVFLKTEPVNDFTYVNDIYREKRR
;
A
#
# COMPACT_ATOMS: atom_id res chain seq x y z
N MET A 1 67.06 5.85 -15.23
CA MET A 1 66.79 4.41 -15.44
C MET A 1 65.71 3.99 -14.45
N LEU A 2 64.64 3.39 -14.98
CA LEU A 2 63.38 3.04 -14.34
C LEU A 2 63.48 1.78 -13.47
N CYS A 3 62.78 1.79 -12.33
CA CYS A 3 61.95 0.71 -11.73
C CYS A 3 61.58 1.16 -10.30
N GLY A 4 60.33 1.27 -9.83
CA GLY A 4 59.06 0.73 -10.31
C GLY A 4 58.50 -0.28 -9.30
N CYS A 5 57.98 0.18 -8.14
CA CYS A 5 57.17 -0.64 -7.23
C CYS A 5 55.97 0.17 -6.73
N THR A 6 54.82 -0.08 -7.34
CA THR A 6 53.50 0.44 -6.97
C THR A 6 52.78 -0.55 -6.06
N ALA A 7 52.38 -0.11 -4.87
CA ALA A 7 51.49 -0.85 -3.99
C ALA A 7 50.04 -0.70 -4.47
N THR A 8 49.38 -1.82 -4.73
CA THR A 8 47.97 -1.86 -5.15
C THR A 8 47.11 -2.12 -3.92
N ILE A 9 46.26 -1.14 -3.57
CA ILE A 9 45.20 -1.29 -2.55
C ILE A 9 43.98 -1.88 -3.26
N GLY A 10 43.64 -3.12 -2.92
CA GLY A 10 42.42 -3.77 -3.40
C GLY A 10 41.20 -3.26 -2.66
N ASN A 11 40.32 -2.55 -3.37
CA ASN A 11 38.94 -2.33 -2.96
C ASN A 11 38.11 -3.59 -3.26
N PRO A 12 37.39 -4.18 -2.30
CA PRO A 12 36.40 -5.20 -2.61
C PRO A 12 35.18 -4.56 -3.27
N SER A 13 34.97 -4.93 -4.53
CA SER A 13 33.75 -4.70 -5.30
C SER A 13 32.59 -5.51 -4.73
N SER A 14 31.69 -4.87 -3.97
CA SER A 14 30.36 -5.41 -3.72
C SER A 14 29.38 -4.90 -4.79
N SER A 15 29.30 -5.63 -5.89
CA SER A 15 28.21 -5.53 -6.85
C SER A 15 26.94 -6.13 -6.24
N GLY A 16 26.27 -5.35 -5.40
CA GLY A 16 24.89 -5.60 -4.98
C GLY A 16 23.96 -4.93 -5.98
N SER A 17 23.46 -5.69 -6.95
CA SER A 17 22.44 -5.26 -7.88
C SER A 17 21.14 -4.98 -7.11
N ASN A 18 20.84 -3.69 -6.86
CA ASN A 18 19.48 -3.28 -6.57
C ASN A 18 18.61 -3.67 -7.78
N PRO A 19 17.50 -4.40 -7.62
CA PRO A 19 16.54 -4.54 -8.71
C PRO A 19 15.95 -3.15 -8.96
N SER A 20 16.39 -2.50 -10.03
CA SER A 20 15.73 -1.33 -10.58
C SER A 20 14.33 -1.76 -11.02
N VAL A 21 13.33 -1.48 -10.18
CA VAL A 21 11.93 -1.53 -10.57
C VAL A 21 11.78 -0.54 -11.72
N SER A 22 11.62 -1.05 -12.93
CA SER A 22 11.35 -0.22 -14.10
C SER A 22 9.98 0.44 -13.89
N PRO A 23 9.86 1.78 -13.84
CA PRO A 23 8.59 2.46 -13.62
C PRO A 23 7.65 2.43 -14.84
N TYR A 24 7.91 1.54 -15.80
CA TYR A 24 7.18 1.43 -17.06
C TYR A 24 6.57 0.03 -17.19
N LEU A 25 5.24 -0.05 -17.06
CA LEU A 25 4.48 -1.21 -17.52
C LEU A 25 4.33 -1.10 -19.05
N SER A 26 5.35 -1.51 -19.81
CA SER A 26 5.17 -1.78 -21.24
C SER A 26 4.59 -3.17 -21.43
N SER A 27 3.56 -3.24 -22.27
CA SER A 27 2.70 -4.39 -22.58
C SER A 27 3.37 -5.78 -22.49
N ALA A 28 2.95 -6.58 -21.52
CA ALA A 28 3.16 -8.02 -21.51
C ALA A 28 1.82 -8.76 -21.39
N LEU A 29 1.29 -9.24 -22.52
CA LEU A 29 0.27 -10.30 -22.60
C LEU A 29 1.03 -11.65 -22.63
N SER A 30 0.66 -12.70 -21.88
CA SER A 30 -0.60 -13.42 -22.04
C SER A 30 -0.86 -14.45 -20.92
N LYS A 31 -2.15 -14.77 -20.77
CA LYS A 31 -2.84 -15.90 -20.11
C LYS A 31 -3.08 -15.87 -18.59
N GLY A 32 -4.36 -15.61 -18.26
CA GLY A 32 -5.05 -16.14 -17.06
C GLY A 32 -5.38 -15.10 -15.99
N GLY A 33 -6.52 -14.42 -16.13
CA GLY A 33 -7.06 -13.49 -15.13
C GLY A 33 -6.67 -12.01 -15.35
N PRO A 34 -7.39 -11.07 -14.71
CA PRO A 34 -6.97 -9.67 -14.71
C PRO A 34 -5.59 -9.55 -14.07
N GLN A 35 -4.65 -8.92 -14.78
CA GLN A 35 -3.31 -8.68 -14.25
C GLN A 35 -3.40 -7.66 -13.11
N ARG A 36 -2.77 -7.96 -11.97
CA ARG A 36 -2.65 -7.04 -10.84
C ARG A 36 -1.63 -5.94 -11.17
N ILE A 37 -1.99 -4.69 -10.90
CA ILE A 37 -1.07 -3.56 -10.96
C ILE A 37 -0.51 -3.35 -9.55
N ASP A 38 0.76 -3.70 -9.36
CA ASP A 38 1.48 -3.46 -8.11
C ASP A 38 2.15 -2.09 -8.14
N VAL A 39 1.75 -1.25 -7.19
CA VAL A 39 2.27 0.11 -7.02
C VAL A 39 2.64 0.29 -5.56
N ALA A 40 3.83 0.81 -5.28
CA ALA A 40 4.26 1.08 -3.92
C ALA A 40 3.55 2.31 -3.35
N LEU A 41 3.34 2.31 -2.03
CA LEU A 41 2.70 3.40 -1.33
C LEU A 41 3.45 4.72 -1.55
N GLY A 42 2.74 5.75 -2.03
CA GLY A 42 3.31 7.08 -2.27
C GLY A 42 4.19 7.21 -3.50
N GLN A 43 4.33 6.16 -4.31
CA GLN A 43 5.09 6.17 -5.57
C GLN A 43 4.11 6.00 -6.73
N PRO A 44 3.58 7.09 -7.33
CA PRO A 44 2.71 6.96 -8.49
C PRO A 44 3.46 6.29 -9.64
N ILE A 45 2.73 5.59 -10.49
CA ILE A 45 3.21 5.15 -11.80
C ILE A 45 2.49 5.92 -12.89
N LEU A 46 3.24 6.32 -13.91
CA LEU A 46 2.70 6.84 -15.15
C LEU A 46 2.36 5.68 -16.07
N VAL A 47 1.14 5.70 -16.60
CA VAL A 47 0.65 4.69 -17.54
C VAL A 47 0.16 5.40 -18.80
N GLU A 48 0.47 4.81 -19.94
CA GLU A 48 0.14 5.34 -21.27
C GLU A 48 -0.60 4.26 -22.07
N ASN A 49 -1.73 4.64 -22.68
CA ASN A 49 -2.54 3.81 -23.58
C ASN A 49 -2.88 2.41 -23.04
N LEU A 50 -3.20 2.31 -21.76
CA LEU A 50 -3.60 1.06 -21.14
C LEU A 50 -5.06 0.74 -21.47
N SER A 51 -5.29 -0.47 -21.96
CA SER A 51 -6.63 -0.99 -22.24
C SER A 51 -6.84 -2.39 -21.64
N GLY A 52 -8.10 -2.67 -21.29
CA GLY A 52 -8.60 -3.92 -20.75
C GLY A 52 -8.71 -3.95 -19.22
N LEU A 53 -9.21 -5.08 -18.72
CA LEU A 53 -9.44 -5.32 -17.29
C LEU A 53 -8.13 -5.57 -16.54
N ARG A 54 -7.94 -4.93 -15.39
CA ARG A 54 -6.81 -5.13 -14.46
C ARG A 54 -7.30 -5.08 -13.03
N GLN A 55 -6.55 -5.69 -12.11
CA GLN A 55 -6.82 -5.55 -10.68
C GLN A 55 -5.98 -4.43 -10.08
N PHE A 56 -6.64 -3.51 -9.39
CA PHE A 56 -5.99 -2.41 -8.67
C PHE A 56 -6.80 -2.06 -7.42
N ALA A 57 -6.12 -1.85 -6.29
CA ALA A 57 -6.73 -1.54 -5.01
C ALA A 57 -7.87 -2.52 -4.59
N GLY A 58 -7.73 -3.80 -4.93
CA GLY A 58 -8.72 -4.84 -4.60
C GLY A 58 -10.00 -4.79 -5.43
N LYS A 59 -10.00 -4.03 -6.54
CA LYS A 59 -11.11 -3.91 -7.48
C LYS A 59 -10.67 -4.28 -8.88
N ASP A 60 -11.60 -4.84 -9.64
CA ASP A 60 -11.46 -4.99 -11.08
C ASP A 60 -11.73 -3.63 -11.73
N ILE A 61 -10.74 -3.12 -12.45
CA ILE A 61 -10.76 -1.82 -13.11
C ILE A 61 -10.63 -2.05 -14.62
N ASN A 62 -11.60 -1.57 -15.37
CA ASN A 62 -11.59 -1.61 -16.82
C ASN A 62 -10.98 -0.31 -17.37
N PHE A 63 -9.85 -0.44 -18.05
CA PHE A 63 -9.17 0.68 -18.70
C PHE A 63 -9.55 0.73 -20.17
N ASN A 64 -9.86 1.91 -20.69
CA ASN A 64 -10.15 2.13 -22.11
C ASN A 64 -9.30 3.31 -22.62
N ASP A 65 -8.22 2.96 -23.32
CA ASP A 65 -7.20 3.87 -23.86
C ASP A 65 -6.71 4.88 -22.80
N PHE A 66 -6.55 4.39 -21.58
CA PHE A 66 -6.22 5.18 -20.42
C PHE A 66 -4.77 5.66 -20.49
N SER A 67 -4.59 6.97 -20.31
CA SER A 67 -3.29 7.53 -19.92
C SER A 67 -3.46 8.43 -18.70
N GLY A 68 -2.57 8.28 -17.73
CA GLY A 68 -2.70 8.96 -16.45
C GLY A 68 -1.78 8.40 -15.37
N LEU A 69 -2.14 8.68 -14.12
CA LEU A 69 -1.38 8.23 -12.96
C LEU A 69 -2.19 7.23 -12.15
N LEU A 70 -1.53 6.18 -11.67
CA LEU A 70 -2.07 5.31 -10.63
C LEU A 70 -1.15 5.35 -9.42
N GLY A 71 -1.70 5.27 -8.22
CA GLY A 71 -0.90 5.14 -7.02
C GLY A 71 -1.72 4.94 -5.77
N TYR A 72 -1.03 4.75 -4.65
CA TYR A 72 -1.66 4.65 -3.34
C TYR A 72 -1.25 5.85 -2.48
N SER A 73 -2.22 6.39 -1.76
CA SER A 73 -2.00 7.14 -0.52
C SER A 73 -2.30 6.24 0.67
N THR A 74 -2.06 6.73 1.89
CA THR A 74 -2.35 5.94 3.10
C THR A 74 -3.81 5.56 3.26
N GLU A 75 -4.76 6.17 2.54
CA GLU A 75 -6.20 5.88 2.67
C GLU A 75 -6.84 5.35 1.40
N VAL A 76 -6.32 5.72 0.23
CA VAL A 76 -6.96 5.41 -1.05
C VAL A 76 -5.95 4.95 -2.09
N GLY A 77 -6.32 3.96 -2.89
CA GLY A 77 -5.80 3.80 -4.23
C GLY A 77 -6.45 4.86 -5.12
N TYR A 78 -5.68 5.52 -5.97
CA TYR A 78 -6.20 6.53 -6.88
C TYR A 78 -5.78 6.27 -8.32
N VAL A 79 -6.67 6.61 -9.25
CA VAL A 79 -6.43 6.59 -10.69
C VAL A 79 -6.80 7.95 -11.27
N MET A 80 -5.80 8.79 -11.52
CA MET A 80 -5.96 10.11 -12.12
C MET A 80 -5.97 9.99 -13.65
N VAL A 81 -7.05 10.42 -14.29
CA VAL A 81 -7.26 10.27 -15.73
C VAL A 81 -6.87 11.55 -16.47
N ILE A 82 -5.82 11.46 -17.28
CA ILE A 82 -5.41 12.55 -18.19
C ILE A 82 -6.09 12.36 -19.55
N SER A 83 -6.17 11.12 -20.05
CA SER A 83 -6.92 10.75 -21.25
C SER A 83 -7.54 9.36 -21.11
N GLY A 84 -8.54 9.07 -21.95
CA GLY A 84 -9.26 7.80 -21.92
C GLY A 84 -10.31 7.74 -20.81
N ILE A 85 -10.71 6.53 -20.47
CA ILE A 85 -11.74 6.24 -19.47
C ILE A 85 -11.25 5.10 -18.56
N VAL A 86 -11.57 5.20 -17.27
CA VAL A 86 -11.35 4.16 -16.27
C VAL A 86 -12.68 3.87 -15.61
N ALA A 87 -13.07 2.61 -15.58
CA ALA A 87 -14.37 2.18 -15.07
C ALA A 87 -14.22 1.10 -13.99
N THR A 88 -15.00 1.20 -12.93
CA THR A 88 -15.34 0.06 -12.07
C THR A 88 -16.67 -0.54 -12.52
N ASP A 89 -17.21 -1.48 -11.75
CA ASP A 89 -18.59 -1.95 -11.87
C ASP A 89 -19.67 -0.86 -11.68
N ALA A 90 -19.35 0.22 -10.97
CA ALA A 90 -20.32 1.22 -10.51
C ALA A 90 -20.04 2.64 -11.02
N LEU A 91 -18.79 2.96 -11.32
CA LEU A 91 -18.36 4.34 -11.59
C LEU A 91 -17.37 4.41 -12.74
N ASP A 92 -17.51 5.46 -13.55
CA ASP A 92 -16.59 5.80 -14.63
C ASP A 92 -15.91 7.13 -14.32
N ALA A 93 -14.58 7.16 -14.45
CA ALA A 93 -13.77 8.36 -14.43
C ALA A 93 -13.22 8.63 -15.84
N GLN A 94 -13.34 9.87 -16.29
CA GLN A 94 -12.85 10.35 -17.59
C GLN A 94 -11.77 11.43 -17.41
N ALA A 95 -11.19 11.88 -18.52
CA ALA A 95 -10.18 12.94 -18.53
C ALA A 95 -10.55 14.16 -17.65
N GLY A 96 -9.67 14.49 -16.70
CA GLY A 96 -9.88 15.56 -15.70
C GLY A 96 -10.55 15.08 -14.40
N GLU A 97 -10.79 13.78 -14.27
CA GLU A 97 -11.34 13.15 -13.07
C GLU A 97 -10.35 12.17 -12.46
N ILE A 98 -10.61 11.81 -11.21
CA ILE A 98 -9.83 10.87 -10.44
C ILE A 98 -10.78 9.87 -9.80
N LEU A 99 -10.53 8.58 -10.05
CA LEU A 99 -11.20 7.49 -9.35
C LEU A 99 -10.46 7.25 -8.03
N LEU A 100 -11.16 7.38 -6.91
CA LEU A 100 -10.68 7.10 -5.57
C LEU A 100 -11.27 5.77 -5.10
N ILE A 101 -10.39 4.85 -4.70
CA ILE A 101 -10.74 3.52 -4.22
C ILE A 101 -10.24 3.45 -2.78
N PRO A 102 -11.09 3.72 -1.78
CA PRO A 102 -10.65 3.70 -0.41
C PRO A 102 -10.37 2.26 0.05
N ALA A 103 -9.55 2.14 1.10
CA ALA A 103 -9.24 0.85 1.70
C ALA A 103 -10.51 0.12 2.20
N TYR A 104 -10.39 -1.19 2.40
CA TYR A 104 -11.45 -2.06 2.93
C TYR A 104 -12.73 -2.09 2.11
N GLY A 105 -12.61 -2.11 0.78
CA GLY A 105 -13.72 -2.35 -0.13
C GLY A 105 -14.89 -1.37 0.01
N THR A 106 -14.68 -0.23 0.67
CA THR A 106 -15.63 0.89 0.75
C THR A 106 -15.95 1.39 -0.66
N GLN A 107 -17.10 2.05 -0.81
CA GLN A 107 -17.56 2.45 -2.13
C GLN A 107 -16.55 3.41 -2.78
N PRO A 108 -16.07 3.11 -4.00
CA PRO A 108 -15.25 4.04 -4.75
C PRO A 108 -16.01 5.35 -4.98
N SER A 109 -15.27 6.42 -5.26
CA SER A 109 -15.84 7.71 -5.66
C SER A 109 -15.07 8.28 -6.84
N VAL A 110 -15.74 9.14 -7.61
CA VAL A 110 -15.10 9.90 -8.69
C VAL A 110 -15.11 11.37 -8.30
N GLU A 111 -13.93 11.95 -8.27
CA GLU A 111 -13.71 13.36 -7.95
C GLU A 111 -13.08 14.07 -9.15
N ARG A 112 -13.07 15.40 -9.13
CA ARG A 112 -12.32 16.20 -10.11
C ARG A 112 -11.03 16.73 -9.48
N TYR A 113 -9.94 16.66 -10.22
CA TYR A 113 -8.67 17.27 -9.82
C TYR A 113 -8.45 18.58 -10.58
N ASP A 114 -7.77 19.55 -9.97
CA ASP A 114 -7.36 20.77 -10.67
C ASP A 114 -6.14 20.46 -11.56
N ALA A 115 -6.39 20.32 -12.86
CA ALA A 115 -5.36 19.94 -13.81
C ALA A 115 -4.28 21.01 -13.99
N GLN A 116 -4.64 22.29 -13.83
CA GLN A 116 -3.67 23.38 -13.89
C GLN A 116 -2.73 23.30 -12.69
N TYR A 117 -3.31 23.19 -11.49
CA TYR A 117 -2.53 23.07 -10.27
C TYR A 117 -1.61 21.85 -10.30
N PHE A 118 -2.11 20.71 -10.81
CA PHE A 118 -1.30 19.52 -11.01
C PHE A 118 -0.14 19.79 -12.00
N ALA A 119 -0.42 20.35 -13.19
CA ALA A 119 0.60 20.64 -14.19
C ALA A 119 1.69 21.59 -13.68
N ASP A 120 1.31 22.58 -12.88
CA ASP A 120 2.23 23.58 -12.30
C ASP A 120 2.96 23.07 -11.04
N SER A 121 2.60 21.89 -10.54
CA SER A 121 3.16 21.38 -9.28
C SER A 121 4.58 20.82 -9.45
N LYS A 122 5.41 20.98 -8.42
CA LYS A 122 6.72 20.29 -8.29
C LYS A 122 6.59 18.76 -8.32
N TYR A 123 5.37 18.24 -8.16
CA TYR A 123 5.10 16.82 -8.26
C TYR A 123 5.05 16.37 -9.72
N ALA A 124 4.36 17.11 -10.59
CA ALA A 124 4.35 16.85 -12.04
C ALA A 124 5.76 16.87 -12.64
N GLU A 125 6.63 17.76 -12.17
CA GLU A 125 8.05 17.80 -12.59
C GLU A 125 8.82 16.51 -12.29
N LYS A 126 8.42 15.77 -11.23
CA LYS A 126 9.06 14.54 -10.79
C LYS A 126 8.50 13.29 -11.46
N VAL A 127 7.33 13.37 -12.09
CA VAL A 127 6.73 12.26 -12.82
C VAL A 127 7.49 12.06 -14.13
N SER A 128 8.38 11.06 -14.14
CA SER A 128 9.13 10.69 -15.33
C SER A 128 8.19 10.31 -16.47
N GLY A 129 8.37 10.93 -17.64
CA GLY A 129 7.56 10.66 -18.84
C GLY A 129 6.33 11.55 -19.01
N LEU A 130 5.92 12.35 -18.01
CA LEU A 130 4.70 13.18 -18.09
C LEU A 130 4.68 14.14 -19.29
N LYS A 131 5.86 14.60 -19.75
CA LYS A 131 6.00 15.43 -20.96
C LYS A 131 5.33 14.81 -22.19
N ARG A 132 5.23 13.49 -22.28
CA ARG A 132 4.56 12.81 -23.41
C ARG A 132 3.04 12.97 -23.39
N LEU A 133 2.48 13.21 -22.21
CA LEU A 133 1.06 13.48 -22.01
C LEU A 133 0.75 14.98 -21.91
N SER A 134 1.72 15.88 -22.16
CA SER A 134 1.53 17.31 -21.94
C SER A 134 0.38 17.87 -22.78
N GLN A 135 0.25 17.44 -24.03
CA GLN A 135 -0.85 17.87 -24.91
C GLN A 135 -2.22 17.46 -24.35
N ALA A 136 -2.37 16.19 -23.95
CA ALA A 136 -3.61 15.70 -23.35
C ALA A 136 -3.92 16.43 -22.03
N LEU A 137 -2.90 16.70 -21.23
CA LEU A 137 -3.05 17.47 -19.99
C LEU A 137 -3.47 18.93 -20.27
N ASP A 138 -2.88 19.58 -21.28
CA ASP A 138 -3.25 20.94 -21.71
C ASP A 138 -4.71 21.02 -22.18
N GLU A 139 -5.20 19.98 -22.87
CA GLU A 139 -6.60 19.87 -23.27
C GLU A 139 -7.54 19.78 -22.06
N VAL A 140 -7.18 18.98 -21.04
CA VAL A 140 -7.92 18.92 -19.78
C VAL A 140 -7.93 20.28 -19.07
N VAL A 141 -6.76 20.93 -18.99
CA VAL A 141 -6.60 22.28 -18.42
C VAL A 141 -7.51 23.28 -19.12
N ALA A 142 -7.51 23.30 -20.46
CA ALA A 142 -8.33 24.21 -21.24
C ALA A 142 -9.83 23.98 -20.97
N LYS A 143 -10.27 22.72 -20.96
CA LYS A 143 -11.66 22.34 -20.68
C LYS A 143 -12.10 22.78 -19.28
N GLN A 144 -11.26 22.56 -18.26
CA GLN A 144 -11.55 22.99 -16.89
C GLN A 144 -11.57 24.52 -16.75
N ARG A 145 -10.64 25.24 -17.37
CA ARG A 145 -10.62 26.70 -17.40
C ARG A 145 -11.91 27.27 -18.00
N SER A 146 -12.39 26.74 -19.11
CA SER A 146 -13.68 27.12 -19.69
C SER A 146 -14.83 26.82 -18.73
N GLY A 147 -14.85 25.66 -18.08
CA GLY A 147 -15.87 25.31 -17.09
C GLY A 147 -15.90 26.27 -15.89
N ILE A 148 -14.73 26.71 -15.41
CA ILE A 148 -14.60 27.72 -14.35
C ILE A 148 -15.13 29.08 -14.83
N PHE A 149 -14.73 29.51 -16.02
CA PHE A 149 -15.17 30.79 -16.60
C PHE A 149 -16.70 30.89 -16.69
N TRP A 150 -17.37 29.79 -17.08
CA TRP A 150 -18.83 29.72 -17.14
C TRP A 150 -19.49 29.42 -15.79
N GLY A 151 -18.75 29.41 -14.68
CA GLY A 151 -19.27 29.15 -13.33
C GLY A 151 -19.74 27.71 -13.08
N ARG A 152 -19.41 26.78 -13.97
CA ARG A 152 -19.78 25.35 -13.88
C ARG A 152 -18.83 24.55 -13.00
N LEU A 153 -17.62 25.05 -12.78
CA LEU A 153 -16.58 24.43 -11.97
C LEU A 153 -15.98 25.43 -10.97
N ARG A 154 -15.42 24.91 -9.89
CA ARG A 154 -14.60 25.65 -8.92
C ARG A 154 -13.20 25.01 -8.85
N ARG A 155 -12.19 25.82 -8.56
CA ARG A 155 -10.84 25.30 -8.28
C ARG A 155 -10.79 24.62 -6.92
N THR A 156 -10.06 23.51 -6.83
CA THR A 156 -9.86 22.75 -5.59
C THR A 156 -8.36 22.48 -5.40
N ALA A 157 -7.85 22.66 -4.18
CA ALA A 157 -6.45 22.37 -3.86
C ALA A 157 -6.26 20.94 -3.35
N PHE A 158 -7.05 19.98 -3.87
CA PHE A 158 -7.03 18.61 -3.38
C PHE A 158 -5.78 17.88 -3.86
N ASN A 159 -4.92 17.47 -2.92
CA ASN A 159 -3.76 16.64 -3.21
C ASN A 159 -4.08 15.17 -2.90
N VAL A 160 -4.42 14.39 -3.92
CA VAL A 160 -4.76 12.97 -3.76
C VAL A 160 -3.63 12.12 -3.17
N THR A 161 -2.38 12.54 -3.33
CA THR A 161 -1.21 11.82 -2.81
C THR A 161 -1.05 11.98 -1.29
N ALA A 162 -1.75 12.96 -0.71
CA ALA A 162 -1.72 13.32 0.70
C ALA A 162 -3.03 14.05 1.08
N PRO A 163 -4.18 13.34 1.15
CA PRO A 163 -5.51 13.96 1.27
C PRO A 163 -5.73 14.75 2.57
N GLY A 164 -5.01 14.43 3.66
CA GLY A 164 -5.06 15.15 4.94
C GLY A 164 -3.97 16.23 5.09
N SER A 165 -2.71 15.86 4.85
CA SER A 165 -1.54 16.74 4.70
C SER A 165 -0.29 15.89 4.37
N ALA A 166 0.78 16.51 3.88
CA ALA A 166 2.04 15.80 3.61
C ALA A 166 2.66 15.19 4.87
N ASP A 167 2.64 15.92 5.99
CA ASP A 167 3.20 15.43 7.26
C ASP A 167 2.36 14.29 7.86
N HIS A 168 1.02 14.40 7.76
CA HIS A 168 0.11 13.35 8.20
C HIS A 168 0.25 12.08 7.35
N GLU A 169 0.38 12.24 6.04
CA GLU A 169 0.66 11.13 5.12
C GLU A 169 2.01 10.47 5.45
N LEU A 170 3.07 11.23 5.72
CA LEU A 170 4.36 10.67 6.11
C LEU A 170 4.31 9.93 7.45
N ALA A 171 3.61 10.49 8.45
CA ALA A 171 3.41 9.83 9.74
C ALA A 171 2.65 8.50 9.54
N ARG A 172 1.54 8.51 8.80
CA ARG A 172 0.77 7.29 8.54
C ARG A 172 1.53 6.27 7.71
N ARG A 173 2.32 6.67 6.71
CA ARG A 173 3.19 5.75 5.96
C ARG A 173 4.16 4.99 6.87
N SER A 174 4.62 5.59 7.96
CA SER A 174 5.47 4.87 8.91
C SER A 174 4.74 3.72 9.60
N VAL A 175 3.42 3.80 9.74
CA VAL A 175 2.57 2.83 10.44
C VAL A 175 1.97 1.78 9.49
N VAL A 176 1.39 2.23 8.37
CA VAL A 176 0.64 1.38 7.41
C VAL A 176 1.43 1.07 6.13
N GLY A 177 2.65 1.60 5.98
CA GLY A 177 3.43 1.49 4.73
C GLY A 177 4.19 0.18 4.55
N SER A 178 3.99 -0.81 5.42
CA SER A 178 4.51 -2.15 5.16
C SER A 178 3.68 -2.85 4.08
N ASP A 179 4.35 -3.60 3.20
CA ASP A 179 3.70 -4.27 2.07
C ASP A 179 2.56 -5.19 2.53
N ILE A 180 2.74 -5.91 3.64
CA ILE A 180 1.70 -6.81 4.16
C ILE A 180 0.45 -6.07 4.65
N VAL A 181 0.61 -4.94 5.34
CA VAL A 181 -0.54 -4.14 5.78
C VAL A 181 -1.23 -3.54 4.57
N HIS A 182 -0.45 -2.97 3.64
CA HIS A 182 -0.96 -2.44 2.39
C HIS A 182 -1.78 -3.49 1.60
N ASP A 183 -1.24 -4.70 1.44
CA ASP A 183 -1.90 -5.79 0.72
C ASP A 183 -3.23 -6.21 1.37
N ILE A 184 -3.30 -6.27 2.70
CA ILE A 184 -4.54 -6.60 3.41
C ILE A 184 -5.56 -5.47 3.24
N ARG A 185 -5.13 -4.21 3.40
CA ARG A 185 -6.00 -3.02 3.31
C ARG A 185 -6.62 -2.83 1.94
N PHE A 186 -5.87 -3.13 0.90
CA PHE A 186 -6.30 -3.05 -0.50
C PHE A 186 -6.62 -4.41 -1.11
N SER A 187 -6.97 -5.40 -0.27
CA SER A 187 -7.39 -6.74 -0.73
C SER A 187 -8.78 -6.76 -1.38
N GLY A 188 -9.58 -5.71 -1.20
CA GLY A 188 -10.97 -5.62 -1.67
C GLY A 188 -12.01 -6.17 -0.69
N ILE A 189 -11.57 -6.77 0.43
CA ILE A 189 -12.44 -7.22 1.52
C ILE A 189 -13.07 -6.00 2.19
N SER A 190 -14.40 -6.00 2.32
CA SER A 190 -15.15 -4.93 2.97
C SER A 190 -15.66 -5.24 4.37
N ASP A 191 -15.63 -6.51 4.76
CA ASP A 191 -16.04 -6.96 6.08
C ASP A 191 -14.86 -6.86 7.07
N ALA A 192 -15.03 -6.06 8.12
CA ALA A 192 -14.02 -5.86 9.15
C ALA A 192 -13.63 -7.17 9.86
N ASP A 193 -14.58 -8.10 10.03
CA ASP A 193 -14.32 -9.39 10.66
C ASP A 193 -13.42 -10.26 9.77
N GLN A 194 -13.58 -10.18 8.45
CA GLN A 194 -12.74 -10.89 7.48
C GLN A 194 -11.35 -10.28 7.39
N ILE A 195 -11.23 -8.94 7.46
CA ILE A 195 -9.91 -8.27 7.53
C ILE A 195 -9.16 -8.74 8.76
N GLU A 196 -9.82 -8.77 9.92
CA GLU A 196 -9.23 -9.28 11.15
C GLU A 196 -8.80 -10.75 11.01
N GLU A 197 -9.65 -11.62 10.45
CA GLU A 197 -9.30 -13.02 10.20
C GLU A 197 -8.04 -13.16 9.32
N VAL A 198 -7.96 -12.37 8.25
CA VAL A 198 -6.79 -12.34 7.36
C VAL A 198 -5.56 -11.84 8.11
N THR A 199 -5.66 -10.78 8.91
CA THR A 199 -4.56 -10.30 9.76
C THR A 199 -4.06 -11.39 10.69
N VAL A 200 -4.97 -12.07 11.40
CA VAL A 200 -4.65 -13.14 12.35
C VAL A 200 -3.95 -14.31 11.65
N GLU A 201 -4.45 -14.72 10.49
CA GLU A 201 -3.86 -15.82 9.74
C GLU A 201 -2.49 -15.45 9.14
N LYS A 202 -2.33 -14.23 8.60
CA LYS A 202 -1.03 -13.73 8.12
C LYS A 202 -0.01 -13.61 9.25
N PHE A 203 -0.42 -13.14 10.42
CA PHE A 203 0.42 -13.10 11.62
C PHE A 203 0.85 -14.51 12.03
N ARG A 204 -0.08 -15.47 12.09
CA ARG A 204 0.22 -16.88 12.40
C ARG A 204 1.23 -17.46 11.41
N GLN A 205 1.03 -17.23 10.11
CA GLN A 205 1.94 -17.70 9.06
C GLN A 205 3.35 -17.12 9.24
N ALA A 206 3.44 -15.81 9.51
CA ALA A 206 4.71 -15.13 9.76
C ALA A 206 5.42 -15.68 11.02
N MET A 207 4.68 -15.92 12.10
CA MET A 207 5.20 -16.55 13.32
C MET A 207 5.73 -17.97 13.07
N VAL A 208 5.06 -18.76 12.23
CA VAL A 208 5.53 -20.12 11.84
C VAL A 208 6.78 -20.03 10.96
N ALA A 209 6.85 -19.05 10.07
CA ALA A 209 7.97 -18.83 9.17
C ALA A 209 9.18 -18.17 9.84
N GLY A 210 9.00 -17.55 11.01
CA GLY A 210 10.03 -16.70 11.64
C GLY A 210 10.24 -15.38 10.90
N ASP A 211 9.20 -14.88 10.21
CA ASP A 211 9.27 -13.61 9.48
C ASP A 211 9.05 -12.43 10.44
N GLU A 212 10.14 -11.98 11.06
CA GLU A 212 10.16 -10.87 12.00
C GLU A 212 9.58 -9.58 11.42
N LYS A 213 9.81 -9.31 10.12
CA LYS A 213 9.33 -8.09 9.48
C LYS A 213 7.82 -8.09 9.35
N VAL A 214 7.22 -9.20 8.94
CA VAL A 214 5.77 -9.34 8.85
C VAL A 214 5.13 -9.36 10.23
N VAL A 215 5.72 -10.07 11.20
CA VAL A 215 5.24 -10.04 12.59
C VAL A 215 5.27 -8.61 13.12
N ALA A 216 6.40 -7.90 12.98
CA ALA A 216 6.52 -6.50 13.38
C ALA A 216 5.44 -5.64 12.70
N ALA A 217 5.29 -5.74 11.38
CA ALA A 217 4.31 -4.99 10.59
C ALA A 217 2.84 -5.23 10.98
N LEU A 218 2.53 -6.36 11.61
CA LEU A 218 1.18 -6.70 12.06
C LEU A 218 0.98 -6.51 13.57
N LEU A 219 2.03 -6.28 14.37
CA LEU A 219 1.89 -5.91 15.77
C LEU A 219 1.23 -4.54 15.93
N SER A 220 0.59 -4.23 17.05
CA SER A 220 -0.01 -2.91 17.23
C SER A 220 1.05 -1.79 17.29
N PRO A 221 0.86 -0.67 16.57
CA PRO A 221 1.68 0.52 16.74
C PRO A 221 1.33 1.31 18.01
N ALA A 222 0.21 1.02 18.70
CA ALA A 222 -0.26 1.82 19.84
C ALA A 222 0.76 1.88 20.97
N VAL A 223 1.40 0.75 21.28
CA VAL A 223 2.45 0.66 22.30
C VAL A 223 3.76 1.38 21.91
N PHE A 224 3.86 1.90 20.68
CA PHE A 224 5.07 2.53 20.12
C PHE A 224 4.86 3.97 19.62
N GLY A 225 3.69 4.59 19.83
CA GLY A 225 3.43 5.96 19.37
C GLY A 225 2.13 6.16 18.58
N GLU A 226 1.24 5.16 18.57
CA GLU A 226 -0.12 5.18 17.96
C GLU A 226 -0.16 5.59 16.48
N THR A 227 -0.12 6.89 16.20
CA THR A 227 -0.34 7.50 14.88
C THR A 227 0.95 7.79 14.12
N ASP A 228 2.11 7.75 14.79
CA ASP A 228 3.41 8.02 14.19
C ASP A 228 4.49 7.18 14.88
N ILE A 229 5.21 6.36 14.11
CA ILE A 229 6.33 5.55 14.62
C ILE A 229 7.69 5.96 14.05
N ARG A 230 7.80 7.19 13.54
CA ARG A 230 9.08 7.81 13.17
C ARG A 230 9.98 7.93 14.42
N GLY A 231 11.30 7.98 14.21
CA GLY A 231 12.26 8.21 15.31
C GLY A 231 12.65 6.98 16.13
N GLY A 232 12.52 5.76 15.59
CA GLY A 232 13.05 4.53 16.20
C GLY A 232 12.00 3.58 16.78
N ALA A 233 10.74 4.01 16.90
CA ALA A 233 9.61 3.18 17.31
C ALA A 233 9.39 1.97 16.39
N SER A 234 9.61 2.12 15.07
CA SER A 234 9.64 0.97 14.14
C SER A 234 10.68 -0.09 14.55
N LYS A 235 11.85 0.32 15.02
CA LYS A 235 12.89 -0.62 15.45
C LYS A 235 12.53 -1.32 16.76
N ALA A 236 11.87 -0.61 17.68
CA ALA A 236 11.33 -1.20 18.90
C ALA A 236 10.30 -2.31 18.61
N ARG A 237 9.46 -2.09 17.60
CA ARG A 237 8.46 -3.06 17.14
C ARG A 237 9.11 -4.29 16.49
N GLU A 238 10.18 -4.11 15.72
CA GLU A 238 11.00 -5.22 15.22
C GLU A 238 11.65 -6.02 16.36
N MET A 239 12.24 -5.35 17.36
CA MET A 239 12.85 -6.03 18.51
C MET A 239 11.82 -6.83 19.32
N LEU A 240 10.59 -6.31 19.47
CA LEU A 240 9.50 -7.04 20.10
C LEU A 240 9.09 -8.26 19.27
N ALA A 241 9.00 -8.12 17.94
CA ALA A 241 8.69 -9.23 17.03
C ALA A 241 9.73 -10.35 17.14
N GLU A 242 11.02 -10.00 17.10
CA GLU A 242 12.14 -10.93 17.33
C GLU A 242 12.03 -11.61 18.70
N HIS A 243 11.78 -10.85 19.77
CA HIS A 243 11.61 -11.41 21.10
C HIS A 243 10.43 -12.40 21.17
N ILE A 244 9.28 -12.04 20.58
CA ILE A 244 8.10 -12.89 20.54
C ILE A 244 8.42 -14.18 19.79
N ILE A 245 9.02 -14.11 18.60
CA ILE A 245 9.40 -15.27 17.78
C ILE A 245 10.38 -16.18 18.53
N ASN A 246 11.38 -15.61 19.21
CA ASN A 246 12.43 -16.37 19.90
C ASN A 246 11.99 -16.94 21.26
N LYS A 247 10.88 -16.44 21.82
CA LYS A 247 10.37 -16.90 23.12
C LYS A 247 9.94 -18.37 23.11
N GLU A 248 9.43 -18.86 21.98
CA GLU A 248 8.90 -20.22 21.85
C GLU A 248 9.13 -20.79 20.45
N ASN A 249 9.08 -22.12 20.30
CA ASN A 249 9.12 -22.77 18.99
C ASN A 249 7.74 -22.69 18.30
N TRP A 250 7.38 -21.49 17.83
CA TRP A 250 6.07 -21.22 17.20
C TRP A 250 5.80 -22.06 15.97
N LYS A 251 6.85 -22.42 15.22
CA LYS A 251 6.74 -23.36 14.11
C LYS A 251 6.08 -24.67 14.58
N THR A 252 6.52 -25.23 15.70
CA THR A 252 5.94 -26.47 16.25
C THR A 252 4.56 -26.24 16.87
N VAL A 253 4.36 -25.09 17.51
CA VAL A 253 3.16 -24.78 18.28
C VAL A 253 1.98 -24.45 17.36
N LEU A 254 2.25 -23.77 16.24
CA LEU A 254 1.24 -23.21 15.34
C LEU A 254 1.16 -23.92 13.97
N ALA A 255 2.04 -24.89 13.67
CA ALA A 255 2.19 -25.52 12.33
C ALA A 255 0.88 -25.87 11.63
N ASN A 256 -0.09 -26.45 12.36
CA ASN A 256 -1.29 -27.06 11.78
C ASN A 256 -2.60 -26.53 12.37
N GLY A 257 -2.53 -25.48 13.19
CA GLY A 257 -3.71 -24.92 13.82
C GLY A 257 -4.24 -23.71 13.03
N ARG A 258 -5.55 -23.45 13.20
CA ARG A 258 -6.16 -22.19 12.83
C ARG A 258 -6.71 -21.53 14.08
N PHE A 259 -6.52 -20.24 14.17
CA PHE A 259 -7.17 -19.43 15.18
C PHE A 259 -8.68 -19.39 14.90
N GLN A 260 -9.47 -19.54 15.97
CA GLN A 260 -10.92 -19.43 15.95
C GLN A 260 -11.32 -18.27 16.83
N ARG A 261 -12.29 -17.48 16.37
CA ARG A 261 -12.84 -16.37 17.15
C ARG A 261 -13.46 -16.91 18.43
N THR A 262 -13.16 -16.27 19.55
CA THR A 262 -13.78 -16.61 20.83
C THR A 262 -15.06 -15.81 21.05
N GLN A 263 -15.73 -16.04 22.17
CA GLN A 263 -16.85 -15.20 22.60
C GLN A 263 -16.41 -13.80 23.06
N VAL A 264 -15.12 -13.63 23.36
CA VAL A 264 -14.57 -12.32 23.73
C VAL A 264 -14.17 -11.59 22.43
N PRO A 265 -14.70 -10.38 22.18
CA PRO A 265 -14.32 -9.60 21.00
C PRO A 265 -12.81 -9.42 20.90
N ASN A 266 -12.28 -9.45 19.68
CA ASN A 266 -10.86 -9.26 19.39
C ASN A 266 -9.94 -10.30 20.06
N VAL A 267 -10.49 -11.44 20.51
CA VAL A 267 -9.72 -12.54 21.06
C VAL A 267 -9.95 -13.78 20.23
N TRP A 268 -8.85 -14.32 19.74
CA TRP A 268 -8.77 -15.53 18.97
C TRP A 268 -8.10 -16.60 19.80
N SER A 269 -8.50 -17.86 19.61
CA SER A 269 -7.88 -18.98 20.30
C SER A 269 -7.59 -20.14 19.37
N MET A 270 -6.54 -20.87 19.69
CA MET A 270 -6.13 -22.05 18.95
C MET A 270 -5.76 -23.15 19.93
N LYS A 271 -6.37 -24.33 19.76
CA LYS A 271 -5.96 -25.52 20.50
C LYS A 271 -4.71 -26.11 19.84
N THR A 272 -3.68 -26.36 20.64
CA THR A 272 -2.42 -26.96 20.21
C THR A 272 -2.11 -28.18 21.06
N SER A 273 -1.14 -29.01 20.64
CA SER A 273 -0.62 -30.12 21.45
C SER A 273 0.01 -29.66 22.78
N HIS A 274 0.35 -28.37 22.89
CA HIS A 274 1.01 -27.79 24.05
C HIS A 274 0.07 -26.93 24.93
N GLY A 275 -1.24 -26.97 24.67
CA GLY A 275 -2.25 -26.16 25.36
C GLY A 275 -2.99 -25.20 24.42
N ARG A 276 -3.71 -24.24 25.00
CA ARG A 276 -4.43 -23.21 24.23
C ARG A 276 -3.56 -21.97 24.07
N VAL A 277 -3.43 -21.50 22.84
CA VAL A 277 -2.83 -20.21 22.49
C VAL A 277 -3.97 -19.22 22.27
N PHE A 278 -3.79 -18.00 22.76
CA PHE A 278 -4.67 -16.87 22.53
C PHE A 278 -3.91 -15.79 21.77
N LEU A 279 -4.63 -15.12 20.89
CA LEU A 279 -4.15 -13.95 20.14
C LEU A 279 -5.18 -12.84 20.33
N LYS A 280 -4.70 -11.67 20.77
CA LYS A 280 -5.52 -10.47 20.92
C LYS A 280 -5.23 -9.52 19.77
N THR A 281 -6.28 -9.02 19.17
CA THR A 281 -6.23 -7.99 18.16
C THR A 281 -6.74 -6.68 18.75
N GLU A 282 -6.46 -5.57 18.07
CA GLU A 282 -7.10 -4.30 18.35
C GLU A 282 -7.18 -3.45 17.09
N PRO A 283 -8.27 -2.68 16.92
CA PRO A 283 -8.36 -1.70 15.86
C PRO A 283 -7.49 -0.48 16.22
N VAL A 284 -6.63 -0.07 15.29
CA VAL A 284 -5.90 1.21 15.38
C VAL A 284 -6.15 2.00 14.10
N ASN A 285 -6.77 3.17 14.26
CA ASN A 285 -7.33 3.95 13.17
C ASN A 285 -8.32 3.11 12.35
N ASP A 286 -7.95 2.77 11.13
CA ASP A 286 -8.78 2.03 10.19
C ASP A 286 -8.32 0.59 9.96
N PHE A 287 -7.23 0.11 10.60
CA PHE A 287 -6.72 -1.26 10.44
C PHE A 287 -6.75 -2.05 11.75
N THR A 288 -6.88 -3.37 11.66
CA THR A 288 -6.80 -4.26 12.82
C THR A 288 -5.39 -4.84 12.94
N TYR A 289 -4.76 -4.65 14.09
CA TYR A 289 -3.42 -5.14 14.42
C TYR A 289 -3.47 -6.21 15.50
N VAL A 290 -2.37 -6.96 15.65
CA VAL A 290 -2.17 -7.91 16.75
C VAL A 290 -1.54 -7.18 17.94
N ASN A 291 -2.24 -7.16 19.06
CA ASN A 291 -1.73 -6.55 20.29
C ASN A 291 -0.87 -7.55 21.09
N ASP A 292 -1.32 -8.81 21.20
CA ASP A 292 -0.66 -9.78 22.06
C ASP A 292 -0.87 -11.23 21.58
N ILE A 293 0.08 -12.10 21.91
CA ILE A 293 -0.01 -13.56 21.74
C ILE A 293 0.52 -14.26 22.99
N TYR A 294 -0.29 -15.12 23.60
CA TYR A 294 0.07 -15.80 24.85
C TYR A 294 -0.58 -17.17 24.96
N ARG A 295 -0.03 -18.00 25.85
CA ARG A 295 -0.62 -19.29 26.20
C ARG A 295 -1.48 -19.18 27.45
N GLU A 296 -2.50 -20.02 27.52
CA GLU A 296 -3.18 -20.30 28.76
C GLU A 296 -2.16 -20.77 29.80
N LYS A 297 -2.01 -20.03 30.90
CA LYS A 297 -1.18 -20.48 32.02
C LYS A 297 -1.82 -21.75 32.57
N ARG A 298 -1.11 -22.89 32.51
CA ARG A 298 -1.50 -24.09 33.26
C ARG A 298 -1.49 -23.70 34.73
N ARG A 299 -2.67 -23.71 35.35
CA ARG A 299 -2.82 -23.61 36.81
C ARG A 299 -2.41 -24.92 37.46
#